data_AF-A0A2N1C5G7-F1
#
_entry.id   AF-A0A2N1C5G7-F1
#
_cell.length_a   1.000
_cell.length_b   1.000
_cell.length_c   1.000
_cell.angle_alpha   90.00
_cell.angle_beta   90.00
_cell.angle_gamma   90.00
#
_symmetry.space_group_name_H-M   'P 1'
#
loop_
_entity.id
_entity.type
_entity.pdbx_description
1 polymer ?
#
loop_
_entity_poly.entity_id
_entity_poly.type
_entity_poly.pdbx_seq_one_letter_code
_entity_poly.pdbx_strand_id
1 'polypeptide(L)'
;MTNSHTLKYPVEIKIEASDGYSVQSLDYPVCKSTCETLIDATNSVRDQLEEITWEESTKNRLVYPSSLTKTRLTSDNSLLSEIEIVKRYNSVPKVLYYYLEFSEIAIKMLTDPYIWFSNPKSFNDPFELPDVFESSWNVDEEWTDFKFAYEYHKDKLEILKGFKNINEAYLTLKYHKPDILRKVLELKVSAFNETLNKTGVACFSRYYDNILMWSHYSKKHTGIVIGYDYNQFKEDHGNLPGSDVDYRHHPKKLRTGHYAGDIKDFIRTEYTSRKLFNKHPSWSYEQEFRLINAKGDGKYPIKKDYISELYFGCNIDKDIQEALLAITNKLNIRIYNMEKYDSSDLKRKEYKKPAR
;
A
#
# COMPACT_ATOMS: atom_id res chain seq x y z
N MET A 1 -4.66 -3.85 -24.56
CA MET A 1 -3.30 -3.69 -24.01
C MET A 1 -3.19 -4.74 -22.92
N THR A 2 -2.23 -5.66 -23.02
CA THR A 2 -1.96 -6.61 -21.93
C THR A 2 -1.63 -5.81 -20.68
N ASN A 3 -2.55 -5.79 -19.71
CA ASN A 3 -2.42 -5.05 -18.45
C ASN A 3 -1.34 -5.69 -17.58
N SER A 4 -0.07 -5.56 -17.98
CA SER A 4 1.04 -5.97 -17.14
C SER A 4 0.98 -5.15 -15.85
N HIS A 5 0.90 -5.83 -14.72
CA HIS A 5 0.95 -5.21 -13.39
C HIS A 5 2.37 -4.77 -13.00
N THR A 6 3.32 -4.95 -13.91
CA THR A 6 4.74 -4.72 -13.73
C THR A 6 5.30 -3.83 -14.84
N LEU A 7 6.45 -3.23 -14.55
CA LEU A 7 7.28 -2.46 -15.46
C LEU A 7 8.66 -3.11 -15.51
N LYS A 8 9.27 -3.11 -16.70
CA LYS A 8 10.59 -3.68 -16.95
C LYS A 8 11.60 -2.56 -17.17
N TYR A 9 12.45 -2.32 -16.18
CA TYR A 9 13.48 -1.28 -16.25
C TYR A 9 14.74 -1.84 -16.92
N PRO A 10 15.23 -1.20 -17.99
CA PRO A 10 16.44 -1.63 -18.65
C PRO A 10 17.65 -1.43 -17.74
N VAL A 11 18.51 -2.45 -17.70
CA VAL A 11 19.74 -2.46 -16.92
C VAL A 11 20.92 -2.85 -17.80
N GLU A 12 22.08 -2.32 -17.47
CA GLU A 12 23.35 -2.81 -17.97
C GLU A 12 23.99 -3.73 -16.93
N ILE A 13 24.45 -4.90 -17.40
CA ILE A 13 25.16 -5.90 -16.61
C ILE A 13 26.59 -5.95 -17.13
N LYS A 14 27.58 -5.73 -16.26
CA LYS A 14 28.99 -5.83 -16.59
C LYS A 14 29.62 -6.99 -15.83
N ILE A 15 30.35 -7.84 -16.55
CA ILE A 15 31.15 -8.92 -15.96
C ILE A 15 32.50 -8.30 -15.53
N GLU A 16 32.76 -8.28 -14.23
CA GLU A 16 33.98 -7.70 -13.67
C GLU A 16 35.14 -8.70 -13.74
N ALA A 17 36.37 -8.19 -13.83
CA ALA A 17 37.58 -9.01 -14.03
C ALA A 17 37.92 -9.97 -12.88
N SER A 18 37.27 -9.82 -11.72
CA SER A 18 37.49 -10.61 -10.50
C SER A 18 36.30 -11.54 -10.17
N ASP A 19 35.66 -12.11 -11.19
CA ASP A 19 34.51 -13.03 -11.08
C ASP A 19 33.25 -12.43 -10.41
N GLY A 20 33.06 -11.10 -10.50
CA GLY A 20 31.89 -10.39 -9.98
C GLY A 20 30.97 -9.83 -11.06
N TYR A 21 29.76 -9.42 -10.67
CA TYR A 21 28.77 -8.83 -11.55
C TYR A 21 28.38 -7.45 -11.06
N SER A 22 28.51 -6.44 -11.93
CA SER A 22 27.95 -5.11 -11.71
C SER A 22 26.65 -4.97 -12.49
N VAL A 23 25.59 -4.50 -11.83
CA VAL A 23 24.30 -4.23 -12.46
C VAL A 23 23.93 -2.78 -12.19
N GLN A 24 23.47 -2.06 -13.20
CA GLN A 24 23.04 -0.67 -13.08
C GLN A 24 21.78 -0.40 -13.90
N SER A 25 20.80 0.28 -13.30
CA SER A 25 19.65 0.78 -14.02
C SER A 25 20.02 1.95 -14.91
N LEU A 26 19.53 1.93 -16.16
CA LEU A 26 19.80 2.99 -17.12
C LEU A 26 18.91 4.21 -16.91
N ASP A 27 17.66 3.99 -16.49
CA ASP A 27 16.71 5.08 -16.20
C ASP A 27 16.90 5.67 -14.80
N TYR A 28 17.46 4.87 -13.89
CA TYR A 28 17.84 5.30 -12.55
C TYR A 28 19.31 4.95 -12.27
N PRO A 29 20.30 5.70 -12.81
CA PRO A 29 21.72 5.37 -12.66
C PRO A 29 22.23 5.28 -11.21
N VAL A 30 21.50 5.88 -10.26
CA VAL A 30 21.77 5.74 -8.82
C VAL A 30 21.51 4.32 -8.31
N CYS A 31 20.61 3.58 -8.96
CA CYS A 31 20.33 2.18 -8.65
C CYS A 31 21.40 1.30 -9.31
N LYS A 32 22.39 0.91 -8.53
CA LYS A 32 23.51 0.07 -8.98
C LYS A 32 23.98 -0.84 -7.86
N SER A 33 24.54 -1.99 -8.22
CA SER A 33 25.12 -2.91 -7.25
C SER A 33 26.21 -3.76 -7.90
N THR A 34 27.19 -4.17 -7.10
CA THR A 34 28.25 -5.10 -7.50
C THR A 34 28.29 -6.22 -6.48
N CYS A 35 28.13 -7.47 -6.93
CA CYS A 35 28.12 -8.65 -6.07
C CYS A 35 28.88 -9.81 -6.72
N GLU A 36 29.19 -10.85 -5.93
CA GLU A 36 29.81 -12.08 -6.42
C GLU A 36 28.90 -12.83 -7.40
N THR A 37 27.58 -12.78 -7.20
CA THR A 37 26.61 -13.42 -8.10
C THR A 37 25.76 -12.39 -8.83
N LEU A 38 25.38 -12.73 -10.07
CA LEU A 38 24.46 -11.91 -10.86
C LEU A 38 23.09 -11.79 -10.18
N ILE A 39 22.63 -12.83 -9.49
CA ILE A 39 21.34 -12.85 -8.80
C ILE A 39 21.34 -11.82 -7.67
N ASP A 40 22.39 -11.78 -6.86
CA ASP A 40 22.49 -10.84 -5.74
C ASP A 40 22.59 -9.39 -6.22
N ALA A 41 23.40 -9.14 -7.26
CA ALA A 41 23.50 -7.81 -7.86
C ALA A 41 22.16 -7.36 -8.45
N THR A 42 21.47 -8.26 -9.15
CA THR A 42 20.14 -8.02 -9.74
C THR A 42 19.08 -7.76 -8.67
N ASN A 43 19.03 -8.57 -7.62
CA ASN A 43 18.08 -8.40 -6.51
C ASN A 43 18.34 -7.08 -5.76
N SER A 44 19.61 -6.74 -5.53
CA SER A 44 19.99 -5.47 -4.92
C SER A 44 19.55 -4.27 -5.76
N VAL A 45 19.71 -4.31 -7.09
CA VAL A 45 19.19 -3.24 -7.97
C VAL A 45 17.66 -3.23 -8.02
N ARG A 46 17.00 -4.40 -7.98
CA ARG A 46 15.53 -4.48 -7.88
C ARG A 46 15.00 -3.78 -6.63
N ASP A 47 15.59 -4.06 -5.45
CA ASP A 47 15.17 -3.44 -4.19
C ASP A 47 15.38 -1.92 -4.22
N GLN A 48 16.47 -1.45 -4.83
CA GLN A 48 16.74 -0.03 -5.02
C GLN A 48 15.72 0.62 -5.98
N LEU A 49 15.39 -0.06 -7.08
CA LEU A 49 14.36 0.37 -8.04
C LEU A 49 12.98 0.43 -7.38
N GLU A 50 12.58 -0.60 -6.61
CA GLU A 50 11.32 -0.64 -5.89
C GLU A 50 11.18 0.52 -4.90
N GLU A 51 12.26 0.89 -4.19
CA GLU A 51 12.30 2.03 -3.25
C GLU A 51 12.26 3.38 -3.97
N ILE A 52 13.12 3.61 -4.97
CA ILE A 52 13.21 4.93 -5.64
C ILE A 52 11.96 5.23 -6.47
N THR A 53 11.41 4.22 -7.15
CA THR A 53 10.20 4.41 -7.97
C THR A 53 8.99 4.67 -7.10
N TRP A 54 8.94 4.07 -5.91
CA TRP A 54 7.94 4.39 -4.91
C TRP A 54 8.05 5.84 -4.44
N GLU A 55 9.25 6.27 -4.05
CA GLU A 55 9.48 7.65 -3.59
C GLU A 55 9.12 8.68 -4.68
N GLU A 56 9.59 8.47 -5.91
CA GLU A 56 9.34 9.39 -7.01
C GLU A 56 7.87 9.38 -7.46
N SER A 57 7.15 8.25 -7.35
CA SER A 57 5.71 8.22 -7.63
C SER A 57 4.93 9.08 -6.63
N THR A 58 5.37 9.14 -5.37
CA THR A 58 4.75 10.01 -4.34
C THR A 58 4.93 11.50 -4.64
N LYS A 59 6.03 11.85 -5.32
CA LYS A 59 6.41 13.22 -5.66
C LYS A 59 5.98 13.62 -7.07
N ASN A 60 5.24 12.76 -7.77
CA ASN A 60 4.84 12.92 -9.17
C ASN A 60 6.04 13.16 -10.11
N ARG A 61 7.12 12.39 -9.89
CA ARG A 61 8.39 12.44 -10.62
C ARG A 61 8.86 11.07 -11.12
N LEU A 62 7.98 10.06 -11.11
CA LEU A 62 8.30 8.71 -11.59
C LEU A 62 8.80 8.73 -13.03
N VAL A 63 9.95 8.10 -13.26
CA VAL A 63 10.53 7.84 -14.58
C VAL A 63 9.99 6.49 -15.04
N TYR A 64 9.32 6.48 -16.19
CA TYR A 64 8.87 5.25 -16.83
C TYR A 64 10.03 4.59 -17.58
N PRO A 65 10.07 3.24 -17.63
CA PRO A 65 11.19 2.53 -18.24
C PRO A 65 11.36 2.89 -19.72
N SER A 66 12.60 3.13 -20.13
CA SER A 66 12.95 3.34 -21.53
C SER A 66 13.01 2.02 -22.30
N SER A 67 12.87 2.11 -23.62
CA SER A 67 12.94 0.93 -24.50
C SER A 67 14.38 0.49 -24.71
N LEU A 68 14.67 -0.78 -24.45
CA LEU A 68 15.99 -1.38 -24.72
C LEU A 68 16.51 -1.15 -26.16
N THR A 69 15.61 -1.05 -27.13
CA THR A 69 15.97 -0.85 -28.55
C THR A 69 16.68 0.47 -28.85
N LYS A 70 16.69 1.42 -27.92
CA LYS A 70 17.34 2.74 -28.08
C LYS A 70 18.65 2.88 -27.32
N THR A 71 19.07 1.84 -26.60
CA THR A 71 20.20 1.89 -25.69
C THR A 71 21.48 1.36 -26.35
N ARG A 72 22.61 1.99 -26.08
CA ARG A 72 23.94 1.51 -26.45
C ARG A 72 24.68 1.03 -25.21
N LEU A 73 25.38 -0.10 -25.33
CA LEU A 73 26.27 -0.62 -24.30
C LEU A 73 27.42 0.37 -24.05
N THR A 74 27.87 0.44 -22.80
CA THR A 74 29.00 1.28 -22.39
C THR A 74 30.35 0.57 -22.57
N SER A 75 30.35 -0.76 -22.69
CA SER A 75 31.56 -1.56 -22.93
C SER A 75 31.27 -2.87 -23.68
N ASP A 76 32.30 -3.44 -24.32
CA ASP A 76 32.22 -4.74 -25.01
C ASP A 76 31.98 -5.92 -24.07
N ASN A 77 32.22 -5.75 -22.76
CA ASN A 77 31.98 -6.74 -21.71
C ASN A 77 30.66 -6.52 -20.95
N SER A 78 29.78 -5.70 -21.51
CA SER A 78 28.46 -5.40 -20.95
C SER A 78 27.35 -6.13 -21.70
N LEU A 79 26.26 -6.43 -21.01
CA LEU A 79 25.04 -7.01 -21.54
C LEU A 79 23.85 -6.12 -21.16
N LEU A 80 22.87 -6.00 -22.05
CA LEU A 80 21.59 -5.37 -21.73
C LEU A 80 20.59 -6.41 -21.24
N SER A 81 19.87 -6.07 -20.19
CA SER A 81 18.76 -6.86 -19.66
C SER A 81 17.67 -5.95 -19.10
N GLU A 82 16.65 -6.52 -18.47
CA GLU A 82 15.60 -5.77 -17.78
C GLU A 82 15.36 -6.35 -16.40
N ILE A 83 15.09 -5.46 -15.44
CA ILE A 83 14.60 -5.84 -14.12
C ILE A 83 13.12 -5.47 -14.03
N GLU A 84 12.30 -6.47 -13.74
CA GLU A 84 10.88 -6.31 -13.54
C GLU A 84 10.55 -5.90 -12.10
N ILE A 85 9.75 -4.85 -11.95
CA ILE A 85 9.17 -4.39 -10.67
C ILE A 85 7.67 -4.15 -10.84
N VAL A 86 6.92 -4.13 -9.73
CA VAL A 86 5.50 -3.79 -9.77
C VAL A 86 5.30 -2.34 -10.21
N LYS A 87 4.30 -2.13 -11.08
CA LYS A 87 3.98 -0.83 -11.66
C LYS A 87 3.57 0.17 -10.57
N ARG A 88 4.20 1.35 -10.61
CA ARG A 88 3.84 2.51 -9.78
C ARG A 88 2.98 3.51 -10.57
N TYR A 89 2.31 4.41 -9.85
CA TYR A 89 1.37 5.37 -10.43
C TYR A 89 1.70 6.81 -10.01
N ASN A 90 1.68 7.74 -10.98
CA ASN A 90 1.88 9.17 -10.76
C ASN A 90 0.61 9.95 -10.42
N SER A 91 -0.55 9.28 -10.45
CA SER A 91 -1.83 9.91 -10.16
C SER A 91 -2.74 8.93 -9.45
N VAL A 92 -3.63 9.47 -8.62
CA VAL A 92 -4.73 8.70 -8.04
C VAL A 92 -5.86 8.59 -9.06
N PRO A 93 -6.55 7.45 -9.19
CA PRO A 93 -7.67 7.34 -10.10
C PRO A 93 -8.81 8.27 -9.66
N LYS A 94 -9.61 8.74 -10.62
CA LYS A 94 -10.83 9.50 -10.33
C LYS A 94 -11.88 8.65 -9.61
N VAL A 95 -11.91 7.35 -9.90
CA VAL A 95 -12.85 6.40 -9.31
C VAL A 95 -12.07 5.27 -8.65
N LEU A 96 -12.41 4.96 -7.40
CA LEU A 96 -11.90 3.81 -6.66
C LEU A 96 -12.97 2.72 -6.60
N TYR A 97 -12.56 1.47 -6.79
CA TYR A 97 -13.48 0.34 -6.96
C TYR A 97 -13.46 -0.58 -5.76
N TYR A 98 -14.60 -0.77 -5.12
CA TYR A 98 -14.78 -1.68 -4.00
C TYR A 98 -15.46 -2.95 -4.49
N TYR A 99 -14.75 -4.08 -4.42
CA TYR A 99 -15.27 -5.39 -4.81
C TYR A 99 -15.95 -6.05 -3.61
N LEU A 100 -17.14 -6.60 -3.83
CA LEU A 100 -17.90 -7.26 -2.77
C LEU A 100 -18.79 -8.38 -3.32
N GLU A 101 -18.97 -9.41 -2.50
CA GLU A 101 -20.05 -10.36 -2.70
C GLU A 101 -21.40 -9.69 -2.42
N PHE A 102 -22.45 -10.20 -3.06
CA PHE A 102 -23.80 -9.80 -2.68
C PHE A 102 -24.12 -10.29 -1.27
N SER A 103 -24.46 -9.35 -0.39
CA SER A 103 -24.69 -9.58 1.03
C SER A 103 -25.55 -8.46 1.62
N GLU A 104 -26.00 -8.62 2.87
CA GLU A 104 -26.69 -7.55 3.60
C GLU A 104 -25.83 -6.28 3.72
N ILE A 105 -24.50 -6.44 3.81
CA ILE A 105 -23.54 -5.33 3.82
C ILE A 105 -23.63 -4.54 2.51
N ALA A 106 -23.63 -5.23 1.36
CA ALA A 106 -23.76 -4.62 0.04
C ALA A 106 -25.05 -3.78 -0.08
N ILE A 107 -26.18 -4.34 0.36
CA ILE A 107 -27.48 -3.65 0.36
C ILE A 107 -27.40 -2.39 1.23
N LYS A 108 -26.87 -2.50 2.44
CA LYS A 108 -26.74 -1.36 3.37
C LYS A 108 -25.85 -0.26 2.80
N MET A 109 -24.73 -0.60 2.15
CA MET A 109 -23.84 0.38 1.51
C MET A 109 -24.52 1.16 0.37
N LEU A 110 -25.57 0.61 -0.24
CA LEU A 110 -26.32 1.28 -1.30
C LEU A 110 -27.53 2.07 -0.76
N THR A 111 -28.16 1.63 0.34
CA THR A 111 -29.33 2.30 0.92
C THR A 111 -28.96 3.45 1.86
N ASP A 112 -27.95 3.23 2.70
CA ASP A 112 -27.37 4.19 3.65
C ASP A 112 -25.84 4.21 3.46
N PRO A 113 -25.32 4.99 2.49
CA PRO A 113 -23.93 4.86 2.06
C PRO A 113 -22.88 5.04 3.15
N TYR A 114 -21.98 4.07 3.23
CA TYR A 114 -20.77 4.11 4.04
C TYR A 114 -19.64 3.36 3.33
N ILE A 115 -18.41 3.62 3.77
CA ILE A 115 -17.22 2.82 3.46
C ILE A 115 -16.90 2.01 4.71
N TRP A 116 -16.64 0.71 4.54
CA TRP A 116 -16.18 -0.13 5.64
C TRP A 116 -14.65 -0.06 5.74
N PHE A 117 -14.17 0.35 6.91
CA PHE A 117 -12.76 0.29 7.26
C PHE A 117 -12.53 -0.97 8.10
N SER A 118 -11.75 -1.92 7.58
CA SER A 118 -11.41 -3.15 8.30
C SER A 118 -10.27 -2.92 9.27
N ASN A 119 -10.25 -3.68 10.36
CA ASN A 119 -9.07 -3.77 11.21
C ASN A 119 -7.97 -4.53 10.44
N PRO A 120 -6.73 -4.03 10.36
CA PRO A 120 -5.66 -4.73 9.65
C PRO A 120 -5.46 -6.18 10.12
N LYS A 121 -5.75 -6.50 11.39
CA LYS A 121 -5.65 -7.87 11.91
C LYS A 121 -6.58 -8.88 11.22
N SER A 122 -7.61 -8.41 10.53
CA SER A 122 -8.55 -9.27 9.81
C SER A 122 -8.21 -9.42 8.33
N PHE A 123 -7.05 -8.94 7.87
CA PHE A 123 -6.61 -9.12 6.49
C PHE A 123 -6.37 -10.59 6.16
N ASN A 124 -6.60 -10.93 4.91
CA ASN A 124 -6.53 -12.30 4.40
C ASN A 124 -5.09 -12.77 4.13
N ASP A 125 -4.16 -11.85 3.86
CA ASP A 125 -2.75 -12.17 3.67
C ASP A 125 -2.01 -12.13 5.04
N PRO A 126 -1.57 -13.28 5.59
CA PRO A 126 -0.89 -13.33 6.87
C PRO A 126 0.51 -12.70 6.83
N PHE A 127 1.07 -12.40 5.65
CA PHE A 127 2.37 -11.76 5.48
C PHE A 127 2.26 -10.23 5.40
N GLU A 128 1.04 -9.71 5.27
CA GLU A 128 0.78 -8.29 5.02
C GLU A 128 0.86 -7.42 6.27
N LEU A 129 0.60 -8.03 7.43
CA LEU A 129 0.97 -7.48 8.73
C LEU A 129 2.24 -8.18 9.20
N PRO A 130 3.43 -7.77 8.74
CA PRO A 130 4.65 -8.24 9.35
C PRO A 130 4.74 -7.71 10.78
N ASP A 131 5.61 -8.32 11.55
CA ASP A 131 6.31 -7.69 12.66
C ASP A 131 6.93 -6.38 12.13
N VAL A 132 6.11 -5.32 12.09
CA VAL A 132 6.35 -4.13 11.24
C VAL A 132 7.65 -3.47 11.64
N PHE A 133 8.08 -3.63 12.89
CA PHE A 133 9.33 -3.09 13.39
C PHE A 133 10.50 -4.04 13.35
N GLU A 134 11.63 -3.48 12.95
CA GLU A 134 12.93 -4.01 13.27
C GLU A 134 13.15 -3.84 14.78
N SER A 135 13.27 -4.94 15.52
CA SER A 135 13.46 -4.94 16.96
C SER A 135 14.92 -4.70 17.37
N SER A 136 15.63 -3.87 16.61
CA SER A 136 17.02 -3.49 16.86
C SER A 136 17.23 -2.02 16.51
N TRP A 137 17.94 -1.33 17.39
CA TRP A 137 18.30 0.07 17.24
C TRP A 137 19.77 0.17 16.86
N ASN A 138 20.09 1.06 15.92
CA ASN A 138 21.45 1.57 15.86
C ASN A 138 21.67 2.63 16.96
N VAL A 139 22.91 3.09 17.13
CA VAL A 139 23.29 4.01 18.21
C VAL A 139 22.49 5.32 18.18
N ASP A 140 22.23 5.86 16.99
CA ASP A 140 21.53 7.14 16.82
C ASP A 140 20.02 6.99 17.07
N GLU A 141 19.44 5.87 16.63
CA GLU A 141 18.03 5.54 16.86
C GLU A 141 17.75 5.29 18.34
N GLU A 142 18.63 4.54 19.01
CA GLU A 142 18.54 4.27 20.45
C GLU A 142 18.52 5.58 21.23
N TRP A 143 19.46 6.49 20.92
CA TRP A 143 19.52 7.80 21.55
C TRP A 143 18.26 8.63 21.28
N THR A 144 17.81 8.66 20.02
CA THR A 144 16.63 9.45 19.61
C THR A 144 15.35 8.97 20.30
N ASP A 145 15.12 7.66 20.33
CA ASP A 145 13.96 7.07 20.97
C ASP A 145 14.01 7.19 22.49
N PHE A 146 15.19 7.01 23.10
CA PHE A 146 15.35 7.24 24.52
C PHE A 146 15.06 8.70 24.88
N LYS A 147 15.56 9.64 24.07
CA LYS A 147 15.31 11.07 24.28
C LYS A 147 13.83 11.39 24.24
N PHE A 148 13.11 10.87 23.24
CA PHE A 148 11.67 10.99 23.17
C PHE A 148 10.99 10.39 24.42
N ALA A 149 11.32 9.16 24.81
CA ALA A 149 10.73 8.54 25.99
C ALA A 149 11.00 9.35 27.27
N TYR A 150 12.20 9.90 27.43
CA TYR A 150 12.55 10.74 28.56
C TYR A 150 11.75 12.05 28.57
N GLU A 151 11.71 12.78 27.47
CA GLU A 151 10.99 14.07 27.37
C GLU A 151 9.48 13.91 27.60
N TYR A 152 8.87 12.84 27.10
CA TYR A 152 7.40 12.65 27.14
C TYR A 152 6.92 11.78 28.32
N HIS A 153 7.79 10.99 28.94
CA HIS A 153 7.41 10.02 29.96
C HIS A 153 8.21 10.10 31.26
N LYS A 154 9.18 11.02 31.43
CA LYS A 154 9.93 11.18 32.70
C LYS A 154 9.04 11.24 33.93
N ASP A 155 7.96 12.02 33.88
CA ASP A 155 7.07 12.19 35.04
C ASP A 155 6.09 11.03 35.25
N LYS A 156 5.98 10.13 34.27
CA LYS A 156 5.10 8.96 34.30
C LYS A 156 5.86 7.68 34.64
N LEU A 157 7.14 7.60 34.29
CA LEU A 157 7.98 6.43 34.51
C LEU A 157 8.86 6.64 35.74
N GLU A 158 8.53 5.98 36.86
CA GLU A 158 9.30 6.03 38.11
C GLU A 158 10.80 5.81 37.91
N ILE A 159 11.19 4.93 36.98
CA ILE A 159 12.59 4.64 36.68
C ILE A 159 13.37 5.82 36.09
N LEU A 160 12.67 6.80 35.51
CA LEU A 160 13.25 8.04 34.98
C LEU A 160 13.17 9.19 35.99
N LYS A 161 12.36 9.05 37.05
CA LYS A 161 12.26 10.04 38.13
C LYS A 161 13.55 10.01 38.95
N GLY A 162 14.14 11.18 39.16
CA GLY A 162 15.35 11.35 39.97
C GLY A 162 16.64 11.59 39.18
N PHE A 163 16.66 11.33 37.87
CA PHE A 163 17.79 11.77 37.04
C PHE A 163 17.77 13.29 36.86
N LYS A 164 18.95 13.92 36.99
CA LYS A 164 19.09 15.37 36.86
C LYS A 164 18.90 15.81 35.41
N ASN A 165 19.44 15.02 34.47
CA ASN A 165 19.31 15.27 33.05
C ASN A 165 19.26 13.97 32.23
N ILE A 166 18.92 14.12 30.95
CA ILE A 166 18.74 13.03 29.99
C ILE A 166 20.03 12.21 29.75
N ASN A 167 21.19 12.86 29.68
CA ASN A 167 22.46 12.17 29.43
C ASN A 167 22.81 11.24 30.59
N GLU A 168 22.64 11.72 31.83
CA GLU A 168 22.83 10.93 33.05
C GLU A 168 21.88 9.71 33.06
N ALA A 169 20.60 9.92 32.74
CA ALA A 169 19.62 8.85 32.66
C ALA A 169 20.01 7.78 31.62
N TYR A 170 20.37 8.22 30.41
CA TYR A 170 20.74 7.33 29.32
C TYR A 170 21.99 6.52 29.65
N LEU A 171 23.09 7.18 30.06
CA LEU A 171 24.35 6.50 30.37
C LEU A 171 24.19 5.53 31.54
N THR A 172 23.44 5.92 32.58
CA THR A 172 23.18 5.06 33.73
C THR A 172 22.39 3.83 33.32
N LEU A 173 21.31 3.98 32.55
CA LEU A 173 20.51 2.85 32.09
C LEU A 173 21.28 1.97 31.11
N LYS A 174 22.01 2.57 30.16
CA LYS A 174 22.82 1.84 29.18
C LYS A 174 23.89 0.97 29.84
N TYR A 175 24.61 1.50 30.82
CA TYR A 175 25.71 0.79 31.45
C TYR A 175 25.26 -0.14 32.58
N HIS A 176 24.36 0.30 33.45
CA HIS A 176 23.99 -0.45 34.66
C HIS A 176 22.69 -1.24 34.52
N LYS A 177 21.79 -0.88 33.59
CA LYS A 177 20.43 -1.45 33.50
C LYS A 177 19.96 -1.62 32.04
N PRO A 178 20.71 -2.32 31.17
CA PRO A 178 20.41 -2.40 29.74
C PRO A 178 19.02 -3.00 29.44
N ASP A 179 18.56 -3.97 30.24
CA ASP A 179 17.20 -4.54 30.08
C ASP A 179 16.09 -3.51 30.32
N ILE A 180 16.33 -2.56 31.23
CA ILE A 180 15.39 -1.47 31.51
C ILE A 180 15.44 -0.44 30.39
N LEU A 181 16.63 -0.09 29.88
CA LEU A 181 16.77 0.76 28.69
C LEU A 181 15.95 0.19 27.54
N ARG A 182 16.12 -1.12 27.26
CA ARG A 182 15.35 -1.81 26.22
C ARG A 182 13.84 -1.68 26.42
N LYS A 183 13.33 -1.91 27.64
CA LYS A 183 11.89 -1.73 27.95
C LYS A 183 11.40 -0.31 27.72
N VAL A 184 12.22 0.70 28.03
CA VAL A 184 11.90 2.12 27.79
C VAL A 184 11.78 2.40 26.28
N LEU A 185 12.69 1.85 25.46
CA LEU A 185 12.65 1.98 24.00
C LEU A 185 11.42 1.25 23.40
N GLU A 186 11.10 0.07 23.91
CA GLU A 186 9.95 -0.75 23.49
C GLU A 186 8.58 -0.09 23.75
N LEU A 187 8.51 0.96 24.58
CA LEU A 187 7.28 1.73 24.78
C LEU A 187 6.78 2.37 23.48
N LYS A 188 7.69 2.87 22.64
CA LYS A 188 7.36 3.48 21.35
C LYS A 188 6.77 2.47 20.38
N VAL A 189 7.36 1.27 20.33
CA VAL A 189 6.90 0.13 19.53
C VAL A 189 5.51 -0.33 20.02
N SER A 190 5.33 -0.44 21.33
CA SER A 190 4.05 -0.83 21.95
C SER A 190 2.94 0.17 21.64
N ALA A 191 3.22 1.47 21.73
CA ALA A 191 2.27 2.53 21.40
C ALA A 191 1.86 2.53 19.91
N PHE A 192 2.80 2.22 19.02
CA PHE A 192 2.47 2.00 17.61
C PHE A 192 1.59 0.80 17.41
N ASN A 193 1.94 -0.35 17.99
CA ASN A 193 1.13 -1.56 17.85
C ASN A 193 -0.29 -1.31 18.37
N GLU A 194 -0.45 -0.60 19.49
CA GLU A 194 -1.76 -0.20 19.98
C GLU A 194 -2.52 0.70 18.99
N THR A 195 -1.84 1.65 18.36
CA THR A 195 -2.48 2.56 17.39
C THR A 195 -2.84 1.85 16.09
N LEU A 196 -1.96 0.99 15.58
CA LEU A 196 -2.21 0.16 14.41
C LEU A 196 -3.41 -0.77 14.67
N ASN A 197 -3.52 -1.33 15.86
CA ASN A 197 -4.66 -2.18 16.28
C ASN A 197 -5.99 -1.44 16.31
N LYS A 198 -5.99 -0.11 16.41
CA LYS A 198 -7.18 0.75 16.38
C LYS A 198 -7.38 1.44 15.04
N THR A 199 -6.47 1.24 14.10
CA THR A 199 -6.54 1.87 12.79
C THR A 199 -7.51 1.08 11.91
N GLY A 200 -8.43 1.78 11.26
CA GLY A 200 -9.26 1.21 10.21
C GLY A 200 -8.62 1.41 8.84
N VAL A 201 -8.76 0.42 7.95
CA VAL A 201 -8.26 0.50 6.58
C VAL A 201 -9.34 0.07 5.61
N ALA A 202 -9.67 0.93 4.64
CA ALA A 202 -10.57 0.60 3.54
C ALA A 202 -9.76 0.31 2.28
N CYS A 203 -10.03 -0.83 1.67
CA CYS A 203 -9.27 -1.39 0.56
C CYS A 203 -10.08 -1.28 -0.75
N PHE A 204 -9.51 -0.63 -1.75
CA PHE A 204 -10.10 -0.45 -3.07
C PHE A 204 -9.14 -0.97 -4.14
N SER A 205 -9.65 -1.20 -5.34
CA SER A 205 -8.82 -1.37 -6.53
C SER A 205 -8.86 -0.12 -7.39
N ARG A 206 -7.78 0.11 -8.14
CA ARG A 206 -7.74 1.11 -9.22
C ARG A 206 -8.60 0.74 -10.43
N TYR A 207 -8.96 -0.53 -10.60
CA TYR A 207 -9.62 -1.03 -11.80
C TYR A 207 -10.84 -1.90 -11.45
N TYR A 208 -11.89 -1.80 -12.27
CA TYR A 208 -13.15 -2.52 -12.09
C TYR A 208 -13.22 -3.86 -12.84
N ASP A 209 -12.23 -4.17 -13.68
CA ASP A 209 -12.28 -5.26 -14.66
C ASP A 209 -11.26 -6.39 -14.38
N ASN A 210 -10.62 -6.41 -13.21
CA ASN A 210 -9.67 -7.46 -12.89
C ASN A 210 -10.38 -8.80 -12.62
N ILE A 211 -10.13 -9.80 -13.47
CA ILE A 211 -10.79 -11.12 -13.43
C ILE A 211 -10.52 -11.86 -12.10
N LEU A 212 -9.29 -11.78 -11.58
CA LEU A 212 -8.94 -12.43 -10.31
C LEU A 212 -9.65 -11.74 -9.14
N MET A 213 -9.76 -10.40 -9.16
CA MET A 213 -10.53 -9.66 -8.15
C MET A 213 -12.01 -10.07 -8.15
N TRP A 214 -12.63 -10.15 -9.32
CA TRP A 214 -14.01 -10.63 -9.44
C TRP A 214 -14.18 -12.09 -8.97
N SER A 215 -13.17 -12.91 -9.20
CA SER A 215 -13.18 -14.32 -8.78
C SER A 215 -13.08 -14.48 -7.26
N HIS A 216 -12.18 -13.74 -6.63
CA HIS A 216 -11.90 -13.84 -5.18
C HIS A 216 -12.85 -13.02 -4.32
N TYR A 217 -13.05 -11.74 -4.65
CA TYR A 217 -13.74 -10.78 -3.77
C TYR A 217 -15.20 -10.54 -4.16
N SER A 218 -15.60 -10.88 -5.37
CA SER A 218 -17.00 -10.83 -5.82
C SER A 218 -17.61 -12.22 -6.04
N LYS A 219 -17.18 -13.20 -5.24
CA LYS A 219 -17.72 -14.57 -5.17
C LYS A 219 -17.90 -15.22 -6.54
N LYS A 220 -16.81 -15.42 -7.28
CA LYS A 220 -16.84 -16.04 -8.63
C LYS A 220 -17.75 -15.27 -9.61
N HIS A 221 -17.64 -13.94 -9.62
CA HIS A 221 -18.42 -13.04 -10.47
C HIS A 221 -19.95 -13.02 -10.20
N THR A 222 -20.43 -13.48 -9.04
CA THR A 222 -21.85 -13.34 -8.67
C THR A 222 -22.13 -12.08 -7.83
N GLY A 223 -21.08 -11.37 -7.43
CA GLY A 223 -21.15 -10.15 -6.63
C GLY A 223 -21.27 -8.87 -7.47
N ILE A 224 -20.87 -7.77 -6.85
CA ILE A 224 -20.90 -6.43 -7.44
C ILE A 224 -19.56 -5.71 -7.23
N VAL A 225 -19.40 -4.58 -7.93
CA VAL A 225 -18.36 -3.59 -7.65
C VAL A 225 -19.01 -2.22 -7.53
N ILE A 226 -18.68 -1.48 -6.48
CA ILE A 226 -19.12 -0.09 -6.28
C ILE A 226 -17.95 0.83 -6.62
N GLY A 227 -18.18 1.78 -7.53
CA GLY A 227 -17.23 2.82 -7.90
C GLY A 227 -17.50 4.12 -7.15
N TYR A 228 -16.51 4.60 -6.40
CA TYR A 228 -16.58 5.84 -5.63
C TYR A 228 -15.80 6.96 -6.32
N ASP A 229 -16.41 8.12 -6.52
CA ASP A 229 -15.71 9.34 -6.97
C ASP A 229 -14.75 9.80 -5.88
N TYR A 230 -13.46 9.56 -6.11
CA TYR A 230 -12.42 9.84 -5.13
C TYR A 230 -12.16 11.34 -4.97
N ASN A 231 -12.37 12.13 -6.02
CA ASN A 231 -12.12 13.57 -5.94
C ASN A 231 -13.13 14.23 -4.99
N GLN A 232 -14.42 13.92 -5.18
CA GLN A 232 -15.48 14.41 -4.28
C GLN A 232 -15.26 13.94 -2.84
N PHE A 233 -14.91 12.66 -2.65
CA PHE A 233 -14.59 12.13 -1.33
C PHE A 233 -13.41 12.87 -0.69
N LYS A 234 -12.31 13.09 -1.43
CA LYS A 234 -11.11 13.75 -0.91
C LYS A 234 -11.35 15.21 -0.54
N GLU A 235 -12.19 15.93 -1.28
CA GLU A 235 -12.55 17.32 -0.97
C GLU A 235 -13.23 17.45 0.40
N ASP A 236 -14.16 16.55 0.71
CA ASP A 236 -14.90 16.56 1.98
C ASP A 236 -14.16 15.84 3.13
N HIS A 237 -13.29 14.88 2.81
CA HIS A 237 -12.62 14.00 3.78
C HIS A 237 -11.09 14.05 3.71
N GLY A 238 -10.50 15.18 3.31
CA GLY A 238 -9.06 15.34 3.06
C GLY A 238 -8.11 15.01 4.23
N ASN A 239 -8.64 14.74 5.42
CA ASN A 239 -7.90 14.26 6.58
C ASN A 239 -7.67 12.72 6.59
N LEU A 240 -8.30 11.97 5.68
CA LEU A 240 -8.05 10.54 5.52
C LEU A 240 -6.93 10.32 4.49
N PRO A 241 -5.72 9.95 4.93
CA PRO A 241 -4.64 9.65 3.99
C PRO A 241 -5.01 8.45 3.12
N GLY A 242 -4.64 8.55 1.84
CA GLY A 242 -4.87 7.52 0.84
C GLY A 242 -3.63 7.25 0.00
N SER A 243 -3.31 5.98 -0.23
CA SER A 243 -2.16 5.59 -1.06
C SER A 243 -2.33 4.22 -1.69
N ASP A 244 -1.57 3.97 -2.74
CA ASP A 244 -1.36 2.60 -3.24
C ASP A 244 -0.76 1.71 -2.15
N VAL A 245 -0.96 0.41 -2.30
CA VAL A 245 -0.18 -0.61 -1.58
C VAL A 245 1.19 -0.75 -2.23
N ASP A 246 2.21 -0.89 -1.40
CA ASP A 246 3.56 -1.14 -1.86
C ASP A 246 3.82 -2.64 -1.99
N TYR A 247 3.96 -3.12 -3.22
CA TYR A 247 4.26 -4.51 -3.50
C TYR A 247 5.77 -4.70 -3.62
N ARG A 248 6.37 -5.50 -2.74
CA ARG A 248 7.83 -5.66 -2.65
C ARG A 248 8.24 -7.11 -2.52
N HIS A 249 9.28 -7.51 -3.25
CA HIS A 249 9.88 -8.84 -3.09
C HIS A 249 10.51 -8.98 -1.70
N HIS A 250 11.19 -7.93 -1.23
CA HIS A 250 11.87 -7.91 0.06
C HIS A 250 11.42 -6.68 0.88
N PRO A 251 10.26 -6.75 1.55
CA PRO A 251 9.79 -5.64 2.37
C PRO A 251 10.75 -5.38 3.54
N LYS A 252 11.24 -4.15 3.66
CA LYS A 252 12.05 -3.73 4.80
C LYS A 252 11.14 -3.48 6.00
N LYS A 253 11.56 -3.96 7.17
CA LYS A 253 10.90 -3.60 8.43
C LYS A 253 11.08 -2.11 8.70
N LEU A 254 10.08 -1.48 9.30
CA LEU A 254 10.17 -0.12 9.80
C LEU A 254 11.17 -0.07 10.95
N ARG A 255 12.02 0.94 10.93
CA ARG A 255 12.87 1.29 12.08
C ARG A 255 12.23 2.44 12.80
N THR A 256 12.37 2.47 14.12
CA THR A 256 11.77 3.50 14.96
C THR A 256 12.33 4.90 14.69
N GLY A 257 13.58 4.99 14.23
CA GLY A 257 14.21 6.25 13.80
C GLY A 257 13.57 6.88 12.57
N HIS A 258 12.81 6.13 11.77
CA HIS A 258 12.12 6.68 10.59
C HIS A 258 10.93 7.58 10.94
N TYR A 259 10.55 7.69 12.22
CA TYR A 259 9.51 8.62 12.66
C TYR A 259 9.88 9.31 13.97
N ALA A 260 10.23 10.59 13.85
CA ALA A 260 10.41 11.48 14.98
C ALA A 260 9.07 12.13 15.31
N GLY A 261 8.28 11.57 16.24
CA GLY A 261 7.03 12.19 16.69
C GLY A 261 5.95 11.24 17.18
N ASP A 262 4.76 11.79 17.40
CA ASP A 262 3.54 11.04 17.75
C ASP A 262 3.18 10.10 16.59
N ILE A 263 2.82 8.88 16.96
CA ILE A 263 2.48 7.85 16.01
C ILE A 263 1.21 8.12 15.22
N LYS A 264 0.31 8.93 15.77
CA LYS A 264 -0.85 9.42 15.03
C LYS A 264 -0.43 10.33 13.89
N ASP A 265 0.58 11.15 14.09
CA ASP A 265 1.10 12.01 13.02
C ASP A 265 1.80 11.16 11.96
N PHE A 266 2.56 10.14 12.39
CA PHE A 266 3.12 9.15 11.47
C PHE A 266 2.03 8.46 10.65
N ILE A 267 0.93 7.96 11.21
CA ILE A 267 -0.10 7.29 10.40
C ILE A 267 -0.84 8.28 9.48
N ARG A 268 -0.88 9.57 9.84
CA ARG A 268 -1.56 10.61 9.07
C ARG A 268 -0.78 11.12 7.87
N THR A 269 0.54 10.95 7.82
CA THR A 269 1.29 11.39 6.63
C THR A 269 1.13 10.40 5.49
N GLU A 270 0.87 10.91 4.28
CA GLU A 270 0.75 10.07 3.09
C GLU A 270 2.03 9.25 2.83
N TYR A 271 3.22 9.71 3.24
CA TYR A 271 4.49 9.02 2.95
C TYR A 271 4.74 7.79 3.83
N THR A 272 4.17 7.75 5.03
CA THR A 272 4.44 6.74 6.06
C THR A 272 3.34 5.70 6.13
N SER A 273 2.10 6.10 5.84
CA SER A 273 0.97 5.20 5.55
C SER A 273 1.30 4.18 4.44
N ARG A 274 2.22 4.56 3.57
CA ARG A 274 2.75 3.82 2.41
C ARG A 274 3.75 2.70 2.73
N LYS A 275 4.38 2.68 3.91
CA LYS A 275 5.28 1.58 4.36
C LYS A 275 4.67 0.71 5.46
N LEU A 276 3.52 1.13 6.01
CA LEU A 276 2.80 0.37 7.03
C LEU A 276 2.28 -0.97 6.50
N PHE A 277 1.93 -1.01 5.23
CA PHE A 277 1.26 -2.14 4.60
C PHE A 277 1.94 -2.46 3.28
N ASN A 278 2.67 -3.57 3.25
CA ASN A 278 3.32 -4.07 2.05
C ASN A 278 2.75 -5.44 1.71
N LYS A 279 2.66 -5.76 0.42
CA LYS A 279 2.24 -7.08 -0.07
C LYS A 279 3.33 -7.72 -0.90
N HIS A 280 3.30 -9.05 -1.00
CA HIS A 280 4.13 -9.74 -1.99
C HIS A 280 3.67 -9.36 -3.42
N PRO A 281 4.58 -9.21 -4.41
CA PRO A 281 4.25 -8.90 -5.80
C PRO A 281 3.24 -9.84 -6.45
N SER A 282 3.09 -11.07 -5.96
CA SER A 282 2.03 -11.99 -6.42
C SER A 282 0.62 -11.44 -6.25
N TRP A 283 0.40 -10.48 -5.35
CA TRP A 283 -0.88 -9.80 -5.13
C TRP A 283 -1.02 -8.51 -5.96
N SER A 284 -0.03 -8.13 -6.78
CA SER A 284 -0.05 -6.84 -7.48
C SER A 284 -1.21 -6.71 -8.49
N TYR A 285 -1.86 -7.81 -8.84
CA TYR A 285 -3.07 -7.80 -9.67
C TYR A 285 -4.23 -7.05 -9.00
N GLU A 286 -4.26 -6.95 -7.66
CA GLU A 286 -5.30 -6.22 -6.95
C GLU A 286 -5.23 -4.71 -7.25
N GLN A 287 -4.04 -4.21 -7.57
CA GLN A 287 -3.76 -2.79 -7.83
C GLN A 287 -4.40 -1.93 -6.74
N GLU A 288 -4.16 -2.37 -5.50
CA GLU A 288 -4.89 -1.91 -4.33
C GLU A 288 -4.52 -0.47 -3.96
N PHE A 289 -5.56 0.32 -3.66
CA PHE A 289 -5.47 1.66 -3.09
C PHE A 289 -6.19 1.66 -1.75
N ARG A 290 -5.56 2.18 -0.71
CA ARG A 290 -6.06 2.16 0.67
C ARG A 290 -6.36 3.55 1.18
N LEU A 291 -7.44 3.64 1.94
CA LEU A 291 -7.72 4.76 2.83
C LEU A 291 -7.48 4.34 4.27
N ILE A 292 -6.87 5.20 5.06
CA ILE A 292 -6.51 4.91 6.45
C ILE A 292 -7.25 5.84 7.40
N ASN A 293 -8.00 5.24 8.34
CA ASN A 293 -8.70 5.93 9.40
C ASN A 293 -8.03 5.63 10.75
N ALA A 294 -7.13 6.52 11.18
CA ALA A 294 -6.45 6.42 12.47
C ALA A 294 -7.39 6.52 13.69
N LYS A 295 -8.69 6.85 13.49
CA LYS A 295 -9.67 6.95 14.58
C LYS A 295 -10.34 5.61 14.92
N GLY A 296 -10.32 4.63 14.02
CA GLY A 296 -11.08 3.39 14.21
C GLY A 296 -11.36 2.62 12.92
N ASP A 297 -11.59 1.33 13.07
CA ASP A 297 -12.27 0.47 12.11
C ASP A 297 -13.81 0.57 12.23
N GLY A 298 -14.51 -0.01 11.27
CA GLY A 298 -15.96 -0.04 11.19
C GLY A 298 -16.56 0.86 10.10
N LYS A 299 -17.82 1.25 10.30
CA LYS A 299 -18.58 2.05 9.33
C LYS A 299 -18.11 3.50 9.32
N TYR A 300 -17.81 4.00 8.13
CA TYR A 300 -17.56 5.42 7.89
C TYR A 300 -18.65 5.98 6.97
N PRO A 301 -19.64 6.73 7.49
CA PRO A 301 -20.73 7.28 6.68
C PRO A 301 -20.22 8.22 5.59
N ILE A 302 -20.85 8.18 4.42
CA ILE A 302 -20.51 9.03 3.29
C ILE A 302 -21.76 9.64 2.65
N LYS A 303 -21.56 10.69 1.84
CA LYS A 303 -22.64 11.23 1.01
C LYS A 303 -22.98 10.28 -0.13
N LYS A 304 -24.24 10.31 -0.57
CA LYS A 304 -24.76 9.39 -1.60
C LYS A 304 -24.17 9.65 -2.98
N ASP A 305 -23.80 10.89 -3.28
CA ASP A 305 -23.23 11.36 -4.53
C ASP A 305 -21.77 10.94 -4.76
N TYR A 306 -21.09 10.45 -3.71
CA TYR A 306 -19.77 9.83 -3.90
C TYR A 306 -19.85 8.48 -4.60
N ILE A 307 -20.97 7.75 -4.48
CA ILE A 307 -21.17 6.56 -5.30
C ILE A 307 -21.47 7.05 -6.71
N SER A 308 -20.61 6.71 -7.66
CA SER A 308 -20.70 7.19 -9.05
C SER A 308 -21.00 6.07 -10.04
N GLU A 309 -20.64 4.84 -9.70
CA GLU A 309 -20.76 3.68 -10.58
C GLU A 309 -21.16 2.42 -9.80
N LEU A 310 -21.96 1.54 -10.42
CA LEU A 310 -22.27 0.20 -9.93
C LEU A 310 -22.09 -0.81 -11.06
N TYR A 311 -21.39 -1.90 -10.77
CA TYR A 311 -21.13 -2.98 -11.72
C TYR A 311 -21.70 -4.29 -11.19
N PHE A 312 -22.36 -5.02 -12.07
CA PHE A 312 -22.84 -6.37 -11.80
C PHE A 312 -21.92 -7.40 -12.43
N GLY A 313 -21.55 -8.42 -11.66
CA GLY A 313 -20.73 -9.52 -12.15
C GLY A 313 -21.42 -10.33 -13.25
N CYS A 314 -20.64 -10.96 -14.11
CA CYS A 314 -21.16 -11.70 -15.27
C CYS A 314 -21.98 -12.95 -14.92
N ASN A 315 -21.94 -13.40 -13.66
CA ASN A 315 -22.71 -14.52 -13.15
C ASN A 315 -23.71 -14.07 -12.06
N ILE A 316 -24.05 -12.77 -11.98
CA ILE A 316 -25.03 -12.30 -11.01
C ILE A 316 -26.40 -12.95 -11.28
N ASP A 317 -27.12 -13.27 -10.21
CA ASP A 317 -28.50 -13.72 -10.33
C ASP A 317 -29.41 -12.57 -10.78
N LYS A 318 -30.39 -12.87 -11.64
CA LYS A 318 -31.27 -11.85 -12.23
C LYS A 318 -32.18 -11.19 -11.20
N ASP A 319 -32.71 -11.95 -10.24
CA ASP A 319 -33.61 -11.41 -9.21
C ASP A 319 -32.81 -10.50 -8.26
N ILE A 320 -31.58 -10.90 -7.92
CA ILE A 320 -30.65 -10.04 -7.17
C ILE A 320 -30.35 -8.76 -7.93
N GLN A 321 -30.06 -8.85 -9.22
CA GLN A 321 -29.79 -7.69 -10.05
C GLN A 321 -31.00 -6.74 -10.10
N GLU A 322 -32.22 -7.25 -10.31
CA GLU A 322 -33.44 -6.46 -10.32
C GLU A 322 -33.71 -5.78 -8.97
N ALA A 323 -33.48 -6.48 -7.86
CA ALA A 323 -33.60 -5.91 -6.52
C ALA A 323 -32.61 -4.76 -6.29
N LEU A 324 -31.34 -4.93 -6.71
CA LEU A 324 -30.32 -3.89 -6.60
C LEU A 324 -30.64 -2.69 -7.49
N LEU A 325 -31.11 -2.92 -8.73
CA LEU A 325 -31.59 -1.86 -9.61
C LEU A 325 -32.76 -1.08 -8.98
N ALA A 326 -33.67 -1.76 -8.28
CA ALA A 326 -34.76 -1.12 -7.56
C ALA A 326 -34.26 -0.21 -6.43
N ILE A 327 -33.27 -0.69 -5.65
CA ILE A 327 -32.63 0.06 -4.56
C ILE A 327 -31.92 1.31 -5.12
N THR A 328 -31.16 1.16 -6.20
CA THR A 328 -30.32 2.24 -6.73
C THR A 328 -31.07 3.20 -7.66
N ASN A 329 -32.35 2.99 -7.95
CA ASN A 329 -33.16 3.90 -8.79
C ASN A 329 -33.21 5.35 -8.27
N LYS A 330 -32.99 5.56 -6.97
CA LYS A 330 -32.94 6.89 -6.35
C LYS A 330 -31.53 7.50 -6.31
N LEU A 331 -30.52 6.75 -6.72
CA LEU A 331 -29.14 7.20 -6.81
C LEU A 331 -28.86 7.63 -8.26
N ASN A 332 -28.20 8.77 -8.44
CA ASN A 332 -27.79 9.23 -9.75
C ASN A 332 -26.45 8.58 -10.15
N ILE A 333 -26.48 7.27 -10.44
CA ILE A 333 -25.27 6.47 -10.68
C ILE A 333 -25.30 5.79 -12.06
N ARG A 334 -24.12 5.59 -12.63
CA ARG A 334 -23.96 4.81 -13.86
C ARG A 334 -23.92 3.33 -13.51
N ILE A 335 -24.69 2.52 -14.22
CA ILE A 335 -24.84 1.10 -13.94
C ILE A 335 -24.33 0.29 -15.12
N TYR A 336 -23.58 -0.78 -14.84
CA TYR A 336 -22.96 -1.61 -15.85
C TYR A 336 -23.13 -3.10 -15.56
N ASN A 337 -23.25 -3.89 -16.62
CA ASN A 337 -23.09 -5.34 -16.60
C ASN A 337 -21.68 -5.70 -17.07
N MET A 338 -21.00 -6.58 -16.36
CA MET A 338 -19.76 -7.18 -16.85
C MET A 338 -20.08 -8.35 -17.78
N GLU A 339 -19.45 -8.37 -18.95
CA GLU A 339 -19.59 -9.41 -19.97
C GLU A 339 -18.23 -10.02 -20.30
N LYS A 340 -18.19 -11.34 -20.54
CA LYS A 340 -16.99 -12.05 -20.99
C LYS A 340 -16.77 -11.73 -22.48
N TYR A 341 -15.56 -11.34 -22.85
CA TYR A 341 -15.15 -11.05 -24.22
C TYR A 341 -13.93 -11.88 -24.61
N ASP A 342 -13.93 -12.49 -25.80
CA ASP A 342 -12.80 -13.25 -26.38
C ASP A 342 -12.07 -14.21 -25.43
N SER A 343 -12.81 -14.96 -24.59
CA SER A 343 -12.33 -15.97 -23.63
C SER A 343 -11.35 -15.50 -22.54
N SER A 344 -10.73 -14.33 -22.66
CA SER A 344 -9.71 -13.82 -21.72
C SER A 344 -10.00 -12.45 -21.13
N ASP A 345 -11.01 -11.73 -21.63
CA ASP A 345 -11.25 -10.33 -21.26
C ASP A 345 -12.61 -10.13 -20.60
N LEU A 346 -12.69 -9.11 -19.73
CA LEU A 346 -13.93 -8.68 -19.10
C LEU A 346 -14.25 -7.25 -19.58
N LYS A 347 -15.42 -7.04 -20.18
CA LYS A 347 -15.85 -5.72 -20.66
C LYS A 347 -17.11 -5.28 -19.94
N ARG A 348 -17.20 -3.99 -19.63
CA ARG A 348 -18.44 -3.39 -19.12
C ARG A 348 -19.38 -3.03 -20.27
N LYS A 349 -20.67 -3.26 -20.08
CA LYS A 349 -21.75 -2.78 -20.93
C LYS A 349 -22.70 -1.94 -20.09
N GLU A 350 -22.97 -0.72 -20.54
CA GLU A 350 -23.87 0.18 -19.84
C GLU A 350 -25.28 -0.43 -19.76
N TYR A 351 -25.82 -0.50 -18.55
CA TYR A 351 -27.19 -0.92 -18.32
C TYR A 351 -28.12 0.24 -18.68
N LYS A 352 -28.83 0.08 -19.79
CA LYS A 352 -29.89 1.01 -20.17
C LYS A 352 -31.20 0.48 -19.64
N LYS A 353 -31.86 1.26 -18.79
CA LYS A 353 -33.20 0.94 -18.32
C LYS A 353 -34.11 0.79 -19.55
N PRO A 354 -34.90 -0.29 -19.66
CA PRO A 354 -35.86 -0.41 -20.74
C PRO A 354 -36.75 0.84 -20.78
N ALA A 355 -36.93 1.42 -21.96
CA ALA A 355 -37.94 2.47 -22.14
C ALA A 355 -39.28 1.85 -21.73
N ARG A 356 -39.95 2.50 -20.76
CA ARG A 356 -41.27 2.07 -20.28
C ARG A 356 -42.33 2.24 -21.34
#